data_AF-A0A662MZC5-F1
#
_entry.id   AF-A0A662MZC5-F1
#
_cell.length_a   1.000
_cell.length_b   1.000
_cell.length_c   1.000
_cell.angle_alpha   90.00
_cell.angle_beta   90.00
_cell.angle_gamma   90.00
#
_symmetry.space_group_name_H-M   'P 1'
#
loop_
_entity.id
_entity.type
_entity.pdbx_description
1 polymer ?
#
loop_
_entity_poly.entity_id
_entity_poly.type
_entity_poly.pdbx_seq_one_letter_code
_entity_poly.pdbx_strand_id
1 'polypeptide(L)'
;MVETSQENLLVNKFLISLVDGKILGFVTGITVEVQEDKFYFIMKVKALENVGKTGEFHPGMFSTEKKTRIAPEDIVSVGNDAIIIGGGKVPPVKEIERLVQVSNEYSILTKELESKEKVIQQLKEENTILSKQVSELERELRRYQVLKEDFEHLKEQLIKQEGQLEMAREYIKLLEGLRHDIDAIKSNVEKLTTGYLEEAVRSIVNEELNARGLKKSLL
;
A
#
# COMPACT_ATOMS: atom_id res chain seq x y z
N MET A 1 17.83 -21.53 54.63
CA MET A 1 19.19 -21.19 54.16
C MET A 1 19.49 -22.16 53.04
N VAL A 2 19.30 -21.74 51.80
CA VAL A 2 19.60 -22.56 50.63
C VAL A 2 21.04 -22.23 50.27
N GLU A 3 21.91 -23.22 50.31
CA GLU A 3 23.27 -23.13 49.80
C GLU A 3 23.19 -22.70 48.34
N THR A 4 23.54 -21.44 48.07
CA THR A 4 23.95 -21.00 46.74
C THR A 4 25.20 -21.79 46.40
N SER A 5 25.00 -22.93 45.74
CA SER A 5 26.06 -23.64 45.03
C SER A 5 26.85 -22.60 44.26
N GLN A 6 28.13 -22.41 44.62
CA GLN A 6 29.06 -21.64 43.80
C GLN A 6 28.91 -22.18 42.37
N GLU A 7 28.30 -21.39 41.49
CA GLU A 7 28.16 -21.76 40.09
C GLU A 7 29.55 -22.11 39.58
N ASN A 8 29.70 -23.30 39.00
CA ASN A 8 30.96 -23.69 38.39
C ASN A 8 31.26 -22.70 37.27
N LEU A 9 32.08 -21.69 37.57
CA LEU A 9 32.47 -20.55 36.72
C LEU A 9 33.11 -20.95 35.39
N LEU A 10 33.26 -22.23 35.12
CA LEU A 10 33.93 -22.78 33.95
C LEU A 10 33.02 -23.73 33.14
N VAL A 11 31.79 -23.97 33.61
CA VAL A 11 30.78 -24.76 32.89
C VAL A 11 29.94 -23.80 32.02
N ASN A 12 29.38 -24.32 30.93
CA ASN A 12 28.61 -23.58 29.94
C ASN A 12 29.39 -22.53 29.16
N LYS A 13 30.69 -22.78 28.93
CA LYS A 13 31.56 -21.89 28.15
C LYS A 13 32.21 -22.63 26.99
N PHE A 14 32.56 -21.89 25.94
CA PHE A 14 33.35 -22.41 24.83
C PHE A 14 34.81 -22.55 25.25
N LEU A 15 35.39 -23.73 25.03
CA LEU A 15 36.83 -23.95 25.21
C LEU A 15 37.55 -23.63 23.90
N ILE A 16 38.44 -22.64 23.92
CA ILE A 16 39.14 -22.14 22.74
C ILE A 16 40.65 -22.34 22.92
N SER A 17 41.27 -23.05 21.97
CA SER A 17 42.74 -23.13 21.89
C SER A 17 43.26 -21.86 21.24
N LEU A 18 44.03 -21.09 21.99
CA LEU A 18 44.71 -19.89 21.51
C LEU A 18 45.84 -20.26 20.53
N VAL A 19 46.51 -21.40 20.75
CA VAL A 19 47.62 -21.89 19.90
C VAL A 19 47.11 -22.36 18.54
N ASP A 20 45.96 -23.02 18.51
CA ASP A 20 45.40 -23.57 17.27
C ASP A 20 44.39 -22.62 16.60
N GLY A 21 44.01 -21.54 17.27
CA GLY A 21 42.96 -20.60 16.82
C GLY A 21 41.60 -21.26 16.62
N LYS A 22 41.32 -22.38 17.30
CA LYS A 22 40.13 -23.22 17.08
C LYS A 22 39.33 -23.40 18.35
N ILE A 23 38.00 -23.45 18.19
CA ILE A 23 37.08 -23.82 19.26
C ILE A 23 37.13 -25.34 19.41
N LEU A 24 37.56 -25.81 20.58
CA LEU A 24 37.68 -27.23 20.90
C LEU A 24 36.33 -27.86 21.26
N GLY A 25 35.39 -27.06 21.74
CA GLY A 25 34.05 -27.52 22.09
C GLY A 25 33.40 -26.67 23.17
N PHE A 26 32.30 -27.16 23.72
CA PHE A 26 31.56 -26.54 24.81
C PHE A 26 31.74 -27.34 26.10
N VAL A 27 32.06 -26.66 27.21
CA VAL A 27 32.32 -27.31 28.51
C VAL A 27 30.99 -27.64 29.19
N THR A 28 30.68 -28.93 29.30
CA THR A 28 29.44 -29.43 29.93
C THR A 28 29.62 -29.80 31.40
N GLY A 29 30.87 -29.98 31.85
CA GLY A 29 31.15 -30.31 33.24
C GLY A 29 32.63 -30.22 33.59
N ILE A 30 32.91 -30.08 34.88
CA ILE A 30 34.27 -29.99 35.42
C ILE A 30 34.43 -30.86 36.65
N THR A 31 35.62 -31.41 36.76
CA THR A 31 36.11 -32.14 37.93
C THR A 31 37.53 -31.66 38.21
N VAL A 32 37.86 -31.46 39.48
CA VAL A 32 39.21 -31.05 39.90
C VAL A 32 39.93 -32.27 40.45
N GLU A 33 41.12 -32.56 39.93
CA GLU A 33 42.01 -33.59 40.47
C GLU A 33 43.27 -32.94 41.03
N VAL A 34 43.75 -33.47 42.17
CA VAL A 34 45.02 -33.06 42.78
C VAL A 34 46.00 -34.23 42.62
N GLN A 35 47.11 -33.99 41.93
CA GLN A 35 48.22 -34.93 41.82
C GLN A 35 49.52 -34.21 42.18
N GLU A 36 50.28 -34.76 43.12
CA GLU A 36 51.65 -34.33 43.46
C GLU A 36 51.79 -32.80 43.60
N ASP A 37 50.94 -32.19 44.44
CA ASP A 37 50.84 -30.74 44.71
C ASP A 37 50.36 -29.84 43.57
N LYS A 38 49.87 -30.39 42.47
CA LYS A 38 49.27 -29.63 41.36
C LYS A 38 47.79 -29.90 41.20
N PHE A 39 47.02 -28.83 41.04
CA PHE A 39 45.61 -28.88 40.68
C PHE A 39 45.46 -29.05 39.17
N TYR A 40 44.54 -29.90 38.74
CA TYR A 40 44.19 -30.11 37.33
C TYR A 40 42.67 -30.02 37.15
N PHE A 41 42.24 -29.29 36.13
CA PHE A 41 40.85 -29.25 35.71
C PHE A 41 40.61 -30.31 34.64
N ILE A 42 39.75 -31.27 34.93
CA ILE A 42 39.23 -32.22 33.95
C ILE A 42 37.90 -31.68 33.45
N MET A 43 37.97 -31.09 32.26
CA MET A 43 36.81 -30.56 31.54
C MET A 43 36.18 -31.64 30.67
N LYS A 44 34.88 -31.83 30.78
CA LYS A 44 34.08 -32.55 29.80
C LYS A 44 33.71 -31.57 28.69
N VAL A 45 34.24 -31.81 27.49
CA VAL A 45 34.11 -30.94 26.34
C VAL A 45 33.31 -31.66 25.26
N LYS A 46 32.19 -31.07 24.86
CA LYS A 46 31.35 -31.57 23.78
C LYS A 46 31.75 -30.92 22.46
N ALA A 47 32.04 -31.73 21.45
CA ALA A 47 32.44 -31.24 20.12
C ALA A 47 31.32 -30.40 19.46
N LEU A 48 31.72 -29.38 18.71
CA LEU A 48 30.85 -28.39 18.05
C LEU A 48 30.22 -28.88 16.73
N GLU A 49 30.05 -30.19 16.57
CA GLU A 49 29.52 -30.79 15.32
C GLU A 49 28.02 -30.51 15.10
N ASN A 50 27.32 -29.93 16.10
CA ASN A 50 25.86 -29.72 16.08
C ASN A 50 25.40 -28.28 16.38
N VAL A 51 26.21 -27.25 16.09
CA VAL A 51 25.72 -25.85 16.17
C VAL A 51 25.17 -25.44 14.81
N GLY A 52 23.86 -25.59 14.64
CA GLY A 52 23.15 -25.13 13.45
C GLY A 52 23.26 -23.60 13.28
N LYS A 53 23.07 -23.13 12.05
CA LYS A 53 23.07 -21.69 11.64
C LYS A 53 22.11 -20.80 12.44
N THR A 54 21.26 -21.38 13.29
CA THR A 54 20.23 -20.72 14.11
C THR A 54 20.66 -20.47 15.56
N GLY A 55 21.84 -20.89 15.99
CA GLY A 55 22.29 -20.70 17.38
C GLY A 55 21.56 -21.59 18.40
N GLU A 56 20.66 -22.46 17.95
CA GLU A 56 19.96 -23.43 18.78
C GLU A 56 20.73 -24.75 18.84
N PHE A 57 20.99 -25.21 20.06
CA PHE A 57 21.68 -26.47 20.33
C PHE A 57 20.72 -27.63 20.13
N HIS A 58 20.92 -28.42 19.07
CA HIS A 58 20.20 -29.68 18.89
C HIS A 58 20.99 -30.84 19.51
N PRO A 59 20.46 -31.52 20.55
CA PRO A 59 21.12 -32.68 21.14
C PRO A 59 20.95 -33.90 20.22
N GLY A 60 21.81 -33.98 19.19
CA GLY A 60 21.95 -35.19 18.36
C GLY A 60 22.50 -36.35 19.20
N MET A 61 21.95 -37.54 18.96
CA MET A 61 22.05 -38.78 19.76
C MET A 61 23.46 -39.39 19.88
N PHE A 62 24.48 -38.80 19.25
CA PHE A 62 25.90 -39.22 19.35
C PHE A 62 26.79 -38.00 19.56
N SER A 63 26.75 -37.48 20.78
CA SER A 63 27.64 -36.44 21.26
C SER A 63 28.94 -37.06 21.76
N THR A 64 30.02 -36.96 20.99
CA THR A 64 31.36 -37.33 21.47
C THR A 64 31.82 -36.32 22.52
N GLU A 65 31.63 -36.66 23.80
CA GLU A 65 32.22 -35.89 24.90
C GLU A 65 33.67 -36.34 25.12
N LYS A 66 34.61 -35.40 24.99
CA LYS A 66 36.03 -35.62 25.26
C LYS A 66 36.38 -35.05 26.63
N LYS A 67 37.07 -35.85 27.45
CA LYS A 67 37.67 -35.33 28.68
C LYS A 67 39.02 -34.70 28.35
N THR A 68 39.19 -33.44 28.71
CA THR A 68 40.43 -32.70 28.52
C THR A 68 40.98 -32.31 29.89
N ARG A 69 42.21 -32.73 30.19
CA ARG A 69 42.93 -32.36 31.41
C ARG A 69 43.74 -31.10 31.14
N ILE A 70 43.53 -30.06 31.95
CA ILE A 70 44.11 -28.72 31.76
C ILE A 70 44.72 -28.27 33.08
N ALA A 71 45.97 -27.79 33.04
CA ALA A 71 46.58 -27.17 34.21
C ALA A 71 46.09 -25.71 34.35
N PRO A 72 46.00 -25.16 35.56
CA PRO A 72 45.67 -23.74 35.77
C PRO A 72 46.58 -22.78 34.98
N GLU A 73 47.86 -23.14 34.84
CA GLU A 73 48.87 -22.38 34.09
C GLU A 73 48.58 -22.32 32.57
N ASP A 74 47.80 -23.26 32.04
CA ASP A 74 47.44 -23.29 30.62
C ASP A 74 46.26 -22.35 30.30
N ILE A 75 45.54 -21.86 31.31
CA ILE A 75 44.39 -20.98 31.14
C ILE A 75 44.88 -19.53 31.03
N VAL A 76 44.64 -18.91 29.88
CA VAL A 76 45.04 -17.53 29.60
C VAL A 76 43.97 -16.55 30.08
N SER A 77 42.69 -16.87 29.84
CA SER A 77 41.58 -16.02 30.23
C SER A 77 40.28 -16.81 30.37
N VAL A 78 39.44 -16.40 31.31
CA VAL A 78 38.09 -16.92 31.53
C VAL A 78 37.12 -15.75 31.42
N GLY A 79 36.39 -15.67 30.30
CA GLY A 79 35.33 -14.70 30.07
C GLY A 79 33.95 -15.22 30.45
N ASN A 80 32.90 -14.44 30.19
CA ASN A 80 31.52 -14.87 30.42
C ASN A 80 31.10 -16.03 29.51
N ASP A 81 31.56 -16.06 28.26
CA ASP A 81 31.11 -17.06 27.28
C ASP A 81 32.21 -18.05 26.85
N ALA A 82 33.48 -17.75 27.12
CA ALA A 82 34.62 -18.52 26.63
C ALA A 82 35.75 -18.67 27.65
N ILE A 83 36.43 -19.81 27.56
CA ILE A 83 37.67 -20.13 28.27
C ILE A 83 38.76 -20.26 27.21
N ILE A 84 39.79 -19.42 27.34
CA ILE A 84 40.91 -19.37 26.42
C ILE A 84 42.07 -20.13 27.05
N ILE A 85 42.52 -21.18 26.38
CA ILE A 85 43.69 -21.96 26.79
C ILE A 85 44.87 -21.69 25.85
N GLY A 86 46.00 -21.33 26.42
CA GLY A 86 47.23 -21.01 25.70
C GLY A 86 48.29 -22.09 25.76
N GLY A 87 48.11 -23.14 26.57
CA GLY A 87 49.13 -24.18 26.76
C GLY A 87 50.49 -23.60 27.18
N GLY A 88 50.47 -22.52 27.97
CA GLY A 88 51.66 -21.77 28.39
C GLY A 88 52.34 -20.91 27.31
N LYS A 89 51.75 -20.74 26.11
CA LYS A 89 52.31 -19.96 25.00
C LYS A 89 51.47 -18.75 24.66
N VAL A 90 52.12 -17.58 24.64
CA VAL A 90 51.55 -16.34 24.10
C VAL A 90 51.59 -16.42 22.56
N PRO A 91 50.53 -15.99 21.84
CA PRO A 91 50.55 -15.99 20.38
C PRO A 91 51.70 -15.14 19.86
N PRO A 92 52.30 -15.50 18.71
CA PRO A 92 53.31 -14.67 18.07
C PRO A 92 52.78 -13.25 17.85
N VAL A 93 53.63 -12.23 18.06
CA VAL A 93 53.25 -10.81 17.90
C VAL A 93 52.58 -10.52 16.54
N LYS A 94 52.99 -11.23 15.48
CA LYS A 94 52.40 -11.14 14.14
C LYS A 94 50.92 -11.53 14.08
N GLU A 95 50.48 -12.49 14.90
CA GLU A 95 49.07 -12.89 14.97
C GLU A 95 48.24 -11.87 15.74
N ILE A 96 48.82 -11.25 16.77
CA ILE A 96 48.19 -10.16 17.52
C ILE A 96 47.97 -8.95 16.60
N GLU A 97 48.97 -8.58 15.80
CA GLU A 97 48.84 -7.49 14.82
C GLU A 97 47.75 -7.78 13.77
N ARG A 98 47.67 -9.02 13.28
CA ARG A 98 46.60 -9.44 12.37
C ARG A 98 45.22 -9.36 13.01
N LEU A 99 45.07 -9.75 14.28
CA LEU A 99 43.81 -9.63 15.00
C LEU A 99 43.38 -8.17 15.17
N VAL A 100 44.32 -7.26 15.41
CA VAL A 100 44.04 -5.82 15.47
C VAL A 100 43.59 -5.28 14.11
N GLN A 101 44.26 -5.69 13.02
CA GLN A 101 43.84 -5.32 11.66
C GLN A 101 42.42 -5.82 11.36
N VAL A 102 42.15 -7.09 11.64
CA VAL A 102 40.83 -7.70 11.46
C VAL A 102 39.77 -6.98 12.31
N SER A 103 40.07 -6.64 13.56
CA SER A 103 39.16 -5.88 14.43
C SER A 103 38.82 -4.50 13.84
N ASN A 104 39.81 -3.82 13.24
CA ASN A 104 39.59 -2.52 12.61
C ASN A 104 38.71 -2.65 11.35
N GLU A 105 38.97 -3.66 10.51
CA GLU A 105 38.15 -3.97 9.34
C GLU A 105 36.71 -4.30 9.73
N TYR A 106 36.50 -5.13 10.75
CA TYR A 106 35.18 -5.41 11.29
C TYR A 106 34.49 -4.14 11.78
N SER A 107 35.16 -3.29 12.55
CA SER A 107 34.58 -2.02 13.02
C SER A 107 34.14 -1.11 11.86
N ILE A 108 34.93 -1.03 10.78
CA ILE A 108 34.56 -0.26 9.58
C ILE A 108 33.33 -0.87 8.92
N LEU A 109 33.33 -2.19 8.71
CA LEU A 109 32.22 -2.90 8.11
C LEU A 109 30.93 -2.75 8.92
N THR A 110 31.02 -2.75 10.25
CA THR A 110 29.86 -2.58 11.14
C THR A 110 29.25 -1.19 10.97
N LYS A 111 30.09 -0.14 10.88
CA LYS A 111 29.62 1.24 10.64
C LYS A 111 28.98 1.40 9.26
N GLU A 112 29.54 0.76 8.23
CA GLU A 112 28.94 0.74 6.91
C GLU A 112 27.58 0.04 6.92
N LEU A 113 27.47 -1.08 7.63
CA LEU A 113 26.21 -1.82 7.78
C LEU A 113 25.13 -0.96 8.45
N GLU A 114 25.47 -0.30 9.56
CA GLU A 114 24.57 0.63 10.25
C GLU A 114 24.12 1.78 9.35
N SER A 115 25.04 2.33 8.53
CA SER A 115 24.70 3.40 7.60
C SER A 115 23.72 2.95 6.53
N LYS A 116 23.90 1.75 5.97
CA LYS A 116 22.98 1.17 4.99
C LYS A 116 21.64 0.81 5.60
N GLU A 117 21.62 0.34 6.84
CA GLU A 117 20.39 -0.01 7.53
C GLU A 117 19.51 1.23 7.80
N LYS A 118 20.12 2.37 8.13
CA LYS A 118 19.42 3.67 8.19
C LYS A 118 18.81 4.08 6.85
N VAL A 119 19.56 3.94 5.75
CA VAL A 119 19.04 4.24 4.40
C VAL A 119 17.87 3.31 4.05
N ILE A 120 17.96 2.03 4.39
CA ILE A 120 16.85 1.07 4.18
C ILE A 120 15.61 1.48 4.97
N GLN A 121 15.77 1.94 6.22
CA GLN A 121 14.64 2.42 7.02
C GLN A 121 14.00 3.65 6.39
N GLN A 122 14.79 4.64 5.97
CA GLN A 122 14.29 5.84 5.28
C GLN A 122 13.53 5.48 4.00
N LEU A 123 14.10 4.62 3.15
CA LEU A 123 13.44 4.17 1.92
C LEU A 123 12.15 3.40 2.19
N LYS A 124 12.08 2.61 3.27
CA LYS A 124 10.85 1.94 3.67
C LYS A 124 9.79 2.95 4.10
N GLU A 125 10.15 3.95 4.88
CA GLU A 125 9.24 5.01 5.30
C GLU A 125 8.70 5.78 4.09
N GLU A 126 9.58 6.22 3.18
CA GLU A 126 9.18 6.88 1.93
C GLU A 126 8.24 6.01 1.09
N ASN A 127 8.54 4.72 0.95
CA ASN A 127 7.70 3.79 0.21
C ASN A 127 6.31 3.64 0.84
N THR A 128 6.21 3.61 2.18
CA THR A 128 4.91 3.58 2.85
C THR A 128 4.11 4.87 2.64
N ILE A 129 4.76 6.03 2.63
CA ILE A 129 4.11 7.32 2.36
C ILE A 129 3.60 7.35 0.91
N LEU A 130 4.46 7.01 -0.05
CA LEU A 130 4.10 6.95 -1.46
C LEU A 130 2.96 5.96 -1.72
N SER A 131 2.99 4.78 -1.09
CA SER A 131 1.91 3.79 -1.22
C SER A 131 0.57 4.31 -0.72
N LYS A 132 0.55 5.10 0.36
CA LYS A 132 -0.67 5.77 0.85
C LYS A 132 -1.16 6.81 -0.13
N GLN A 133 -0.27 7.66 -0.65
CA GLN A 133 -0.62 8.67 -1.66
C GLN A 133 -1.19 8.04 -2.93
N VAL A 134 -0.61 6.93 -3.41
CA VAL A 134 -1.14 6.17 -4.54
C VAL A 134 -2.56 5.68 -4.26
N SER A 135 -2.80 5.10 -3.08
CA SER A 135 -4.14 4.62 -2.72
C SER A 135 -5.18 5.75 -2.63
N GLU A 136 -4.79 6.91 -2.13
CA GLU A 136 -5.66 8.10 -2.07
C GLU A 136 -5.98 8.61 -3.48
N LEU A 137 -4.97 8.75 -4.34
CA LEU A 137 -5.14 9.16 -5.74
C LEU A 137 -6.01 8.18 -6.52
N GLU A 138 -5.86 6.87 -6.32
CA GLU A 138 -6.72 5.86 -6.95
C GLU A 138 -8.20 6.01 -6.53
N ARG A 139 -8.46 6.36 -5.27
CA ARG A 139 -9.83 6.62 -4.79
C ARG A 139 -10.41 7.88 -5.43
N GLU A 140 -9.63 8.95 -5.53
CA GLU A 140 -10.07 10.16 -6.23
C GLU A 140 -10.34 9.89 -7.70
N LEU A 141 -9.49 9.13 -8.37
CA LEU A 141 -9.64 8.75 -9.77
C LEU A 141 -10.96 8.02 -10.02
N ARG A 142 -11.34 7.09 -9.13
CA ARG A 142 -12.65 6.41 -9.18
C ARG A 142 -13.81 7.39 -9.03
N ARG A 143 -13.71 8.38 -8.13
CA ARG A 143 -14.75 9.42 -7.99
C ARG A 143 -14.90 10.24 -9.26
N TYR A 144 -13.79 10.61 -9.90
CA TYR A 144 -13.81 11.33 -11.16
C TYR A 144 -14.39 10.49 -12.31
N GLN A 145 -14.16 9.17 -12.32
CA GLN A 145 -14.78 8.28 -13.31
C GLN A 145 -16.31 8.28 -13.19
N VAL A 146 -16.84 8.13 -11.96
CA VAL A 146 -18.30 8.21 -11.72
C VAL A 146 -18.85 9.57 -12.16
N LEU A 147 -18.17 10.66 -11.77
CA LEU A 147 -18.60 12.01 -12.17
C LEU A 147 -18.59 12.20 -13.69
N LYS A 148 -17.63 11.58 -14.39
CA LYS A 148 -17.56 11.61 -15.86
C LYS A 148 -18.73 10.85 -16.48
N GLU A 149 -19.11 9.70 -15.94
CA GLU A 149 -20.29 8.94 -16.39
C GLU A 149 -21.58 9.74 -16.17
N ASP A 150 -21.74 10.37 -15.01
CA ASP A 150 -22.87 11.25 -14.70
C ASP A 150 -22.93 12.44 -15.68
N PHE A 151 -21.78 13.03 -16.02
CA PHE A 151 -21.69 14.11 -16.99
C PHE A 151 -22.11 13.68 -18.41
N GLU A 152 -21.65 12.50 -18.87
CA GLU A 152 -22.07 11.95 -20.17
C GLU A 152 -23.59 11.71 -20.19
N HIS A 153 -24.16 11.15 -19.12
CA HIS A 153 -25.60 10.95 -19.01
C HIS A 153 -26.38 12.29 -19.04
N LEU A 154 -25.91 13.31 -18.31
CA LEU A 154 -26.51 14.65 -18.35
C LEU A 154 -26.43 15.28 -19.74
N LYS A 155 -25.32 15.09 -20.45
CA LYS A 155 -25.14 15.57 -21.82
C LYS A 155 -26.14 14.91 -22.78
N GLU A 156 -26.35 13.60 -22.67
CA GLU A 156 -27.39 12.92 -23.47
C GLU A 156 -28.79 13.43 -23.16
N GLN A 157 -29.11 13.69 -21.89
CA GLN A 157 -30.39 14.29 -21.52
C GLN A 157 -30.58 15.68 -22.12
N LEU A 158 -29.53 16.50 -22.11
CA LEU A 158 -29.55 17.84 -22.69
C LEU A 158 -29.86 17.78 -24.20
N ILE A 159 -29.18 16.90 -24.94
CA ILE A 159 -29.44 16.71 -26.39
C ILE A 159 -30.89 16.29 -26.64
N LYS A 160 -31.45 15.39 -25.83
CA LYS A 160 -32.85 14.98 -25.94
C LYS A 160 -33.81 16.15 -25.69
N GLN A 161 -33.52 16.99 -24.70
CA GLN A 161 -34.32 18.18 -24.40
C GLN A 161 -34.22 19.24 -25.51
N GLU A 162 -33.04 19.44 -26.09
CA GLU A 162 -32.86 20.34 -27.24
C GLU A 162 -33.71 19.89 -28.44
N GLY A 163 -33.71 18.59 -28.77
CA GLY A 163 -34.56 18.06 -29.83
C GLY A 163 -36.06 18.22 -29.54
N GLN A 164 -36.49 18.02 -28.29
CA GLN A 164 -37.87 18.28 -27.88
C GLN A 164 -38.25 19.76 -28.01
N LEU A 165 -37.34 20.68 -27.66
CA LEU A 165 -37.56 22.12 -27.80
C LEU A 165 -37.67 22.52 -29.28
N GLU A 166 -36.86 21.93 -30.16
CA GLU A 166 -36.94 22.17 -31.59
C GLU A 166 -38.29 21.73 -32.16
N MET A 167 -38.73 20.51 -31.84
CA MET A 167 -40.07 20.03 -32.23
C MET A 167 -41.20 20.92 -31.68
N ALA A 168 -41.10 21.37 -30.42
CA ALA A 168 -42.08 22.28 -29.85
C ALA A 168 -42.13 23.63 -30.60
N ARG A 169 -40.97 24.15 -31.02
CA ARG A 169 -40.90 25.36 -31.85
C ARG A 169 -41.53 25.17 -33.23
N GLU A 170 -41.29 24.03 -33.87
CA GLU A 170 -41.95 23.70 -35.14
C GLU A 170 -43.47 23.58 -34.99
N TYR A 171 -43.92 22.94 -33.90
CA TYR A 171 -45.33 22.81 -33.59
C TYR A 171 -46.01 24.17 -33.37
N ILE A 172 -45.34 25.09 -32.66
CA ILE A 172 -45.83 26.47 -32.50
C ILE A 172 -45.97 27.15 -33.85
N LYS A 173 -45.00 27.03 -34.76
CA LYS A 173 -45.09 27.60 -36.12
C LYS A 173 -46.29 27.04 -36.90
N LEU A 174 -46.55 25.74 -36.80
CA LEU A 174 -47.71 25.11 -37.43
C LEU A 174 -49.02 25.67 -36.86
N LEU A 175 -49.11 25.83 -35.53
CA LEU A 175 -50.28 26.43 -34.88
C LEU A 175 -50.48 27.90 -35.27
N GLU A 176 -49.40 28.67 -35.43
CA GLU A 176 -49.46 30.05 -35.93
C GLU A 176 -49.99 30.10 -37.37
N GLY A 177 -49.55 29.18 -38.23
CA GLY A 177 -50.08 29.04 -39.60
C GLY A 177 -51.58 28.72 -39.60
N LEU A 178 -52.00 27.73 -38.82
CA LEU A 178 -53.42 27.38 -38.69
C LEU A 178 -54.26 28.54 -38.16
N ARG A 179 -53.72 29.33 -37.23
CA ARG A 179 -54.41 30.54 -36.73
C ARG A 179 -54.61 31.55 -37.85
N HIS A 180 -53.60 31.79 -38.68
CA HIS A 180 -53.72 32.68 -39.83
C HIS A 180 -54.77 32.20 -40.83
N ASP A 181 -54.82 30.89 -41.10
CA ASP A 181 -55.82 30.30 -41.98
C ASP A 181 -57.24 30.46 -41.42
N ILE A 182 -57.42 30.26 -40.10
CA ILE A 182 -58.71 30.50 -39.42
C ILE A 182 -59.14 31.96 -39.55
N ASP A 183 -58.23 32.91 -39.35
CA ASP A 183 -58.52 34.34 -39.47
C ASP A 183 -58.90 34.72 -40.93
N ALA A 184 -58.23 34.12 -41.93
CA ALA A 184 -58.56 34.32 -43.33
C ALA A 184 -59.94 33.74 -43.70
N ILE A 185 -60.25 32.53 -43.24
CA ILE A 185 -61.57 31.91 -43.41
C ILE A 185 -62.64 32.79 -42.78
N LYS A 186 -62.43 33.26 -41.55
CA LYS A 186 -63.35 34.14 -40.85
C LYS A 186 -63.64 35.41 -41.66
N SER A 187 -62.60 36.07 -42.17
CA SER A 187 -62.75 37.25 -43.03
C SER A 187 -63.55 36.95 -44.31
N ASN A 188 -63.29 35.80 -44.95
CA ASN A 188 -64.03 35.39 -46.14
C ASN A 188 -65.52 35.12 -45.83
N VAL A 189 -65.83 34.48 -44.69
CA VAL A 189 -67.22 34.26 -44.25
C VAL A 189 -67.91 35.59 -43.94
N GLU A 190 -67.23 36.52 -43.26
CA GLU A 190 -67.77 37.87 -43.01
C GLU A 190 -68.07 38.62 -44.32
N LYS A 191 -67.18 38.55 -45.32
CA LYS A 191 -67.42 39.13 -46.65
C LYS A 191 -68.59 38.48 -47.40
N LEU A 192 -68.74 37.15 -47.32
CA LEU A 192 -69.84 36.43 -47.95
C LEU A 192 -71.19 36.80 -47.33
N THR A 193 -71.24 36.87 -46.00
CA THR A 193 -72.47 37.19 -45.26
C THR A 193 -72.87 38.66 -45.43
N THR A 194 -71.96 39.60 -45.18
CA THR A 194 -72.26 41.05 -45.19
C THR A 194 -72.23 41.70 -46.57
N GLY A 195 -71.44 41.18 -47.50
CA GLY A 195 -71.41 41.67 -48.88
C GLY A 195 -72.47 40.96 -49.71
N TYR A 196 -72.13 39.75 -50.15
CA TYR A 196 -72.88 39.07 -51.20
C TYR A 196 -74.30 38.65 -50.78
N LEU A 197 -74.47 38.04 -49.61
CA LEU A 197 -75.79 37.56 -49.17
C LEU A 197 -76.71 38.72 -48.80
N GLU A 198 -76.23 39.70 -48.05
CA GLU A 198 -77.01 40.90 -47.76
C GLU A 198 -77.39 41.67 -49.03
N GLU A 199 -76.47 41.86 -49.97
CA GLU A 199 -76.76 42.53 -51.25
C GLU A 199 -77.77 41.75 -52.09
N ALA A 200 -77.62 40.43 -52.20
CA ALA A 200 -78.56 39.58 -52.92
C ALA A 200 -79.95 39.61 -52.29
N VAL A 201 -80.05 39.49 -50.96
CA VAL A 201 -81.33 39.59 -50.24
C VAL A 201 -81.93 40.98 -50.40
N ARG A 202 -81.15 42.06 -50.28
CA ARG A 202 -81.62 43.43 -50.52
C ARG A 202 -82.09 43.61 -51.97
N SER A 203 -81.40 43.04 -52.95
CA SER A 203 -81.80 43.10 -54.36
C SER A 203 -83.14 42.40 -54.57
N ILE A 204 -83.28 41.16 -54.10
CA ILE A 204 -84.54 40.38 -54.20
C ILE A 204 -85.68 41.13 -53.52
N VAL A 205 -85.47 41.63 -52.30
CA VAL A 205 -86.49 42.41 -51.57
C VAL A 205 -86.85 43.68 -52.35
N ASN A 206 -85.88 44.39 -52.91
CA ASN A 206 -86.12 45.57 -53.73
C ASN A 206 -86.87 45.27 -55.02
N GLU A 207 -86.56 44.15 -55.69
CA GLU A 207 -87.26 43.67 -56.89
C GLU A 207 -88.70 43.27 -56.57
N GLU A 208 -88.93 42.53 -55.48
CA GLU A 208 -90.27 42.17 -54.98
C GLU A 208 -91.09 43.42 -54.62
N LEU A 209 -90.48 44.39 -53.91
CA LEU A 209 -91.15 45.65 -53.55
C LEU A 209 -91.48 46.49 -54.80
N ASN A 210 -90.61 46.48 -55.81
CA ASN A 210 -90.86 47.12 -57.10
C ASN A 210 -91.99 46.43 -57.88
N ALA A 211 -91.95 45.10 -57.99
CA ALA A 211 -92.94 44.32 -58.72
C ALA A 211 -94.36 44.44 -58.12
N ARG A 212 -94.45 44.64 -56.80
CA ARG A 212 -95.71 44.87 -56.08
C ARG A 212 -96.13 46.34 -56.01
N GLY A 213 -95.34 47.26 -56.60
CA GLY A 213 -95.64 48.70 -56.59
C GLY A 213 -95.55 49.38 -55.22
N LEU A 214 -94.85 48.76 -54.26
CA LEU A 214 -94.77 49.21 -52.86
C LEU A 214 -93.49 50.01 -52.55
N LYS A 215 -92.56 50.12 -53.49
CA LYS A 215 -91.35 50.92 -53.30
C LYS A 215 -91.72 52.41 -53.32
N LYS A 216 -91.82 53.03 -52.14
CA LYS A 216 -91.91 54.49 -52.03
C LYS A 216 -90.64 55.10 -52.61
N SER A 217 -90.76 55.80 -53.72
CA SER A 217 -89.74 56.76 -54.17
C SER A 217 -89.72 57.91 -53.16
N LEU A 218 -88.75 57.90 -52.25
CA LEU A 218 -88.41 59.08 -51.47
C LEU A 218 -87.68 60.04 -52.43
N LEU A 219 -88.28 61.22 -52.63
CA LEU A 219 -87.58 62.44 -53.07
C LEU A 219 -86.50 62.81 -52.06
#